data_AF-A0A7S1RAA5-F1
#
_entry.id   AF-A0A7S1RAA5-F1
#
_cell.length_a   1.000
_cell.length_b   1.000
_cell.length_c   1.000
_cell.angle_alpha   90.00
_cell.angle_beta   90.00
_cell.angle_gamma   90.00
#
_symmetry.space_group_name_H-M   'P 1'
#
loop_
_entity.id
_entity.type
_entity.pdbx_description
1 polymer ?
#
loop_
_entity_poly.entity_id
_entity_poly.type
_entity_poly.pdbx_seq_one_letter_code
_entity_poly.pdbx_strand_id
1 'polypeptide(L)'
;RRVGLPVPLRGCTAGTLADGLPSLRRGRTAATAAAAEGGGAQNDPLAIYVVLRKDLGWPFGALVNQACHACTAMLWEAREDEQAALYMSEAEGQMVKYTMGVEGEAKLTKVA
;
A
#
# COMPACT_ATOMS: atom_id res chain seq x y z
N ARG A 1 20.11 7.60 -27.70
CA ARG A 1 18.72 8.01 -28.01
C ARG A 1 18.02 6.90 -28.79
N ARG A 2 17.14 6.17 -28.10
CA ARG A 2 15.99 5.34 -28.52
C ARG A 2 15.97 4.09 -27.64
N VAL A 3 14.94 3.98 -26.82
CA VAL A 3 14.34 2.68 -26.49
C VAL A 3 12.85 2.89 -26.73
N GLY A 4 12.31 2.13 -27.68
CA GLY A 4 10.94 2.28 -28.17
C GLY A 4 9.93 1.62 -27.23
N LEU A 5 8.79 2.32 -27.06
CA LEU A 5 7.39 1.89 -27.30
C LEU A 5 6.86 0.61 -26.61
N PRO A 6 5.53 0.48 -26.47
CA PRO A 6 4.85 0.44 -25.17
C PRO A 6 4.43 -0.98 -24.78
N VAL A 7 4.47 -1.28 -23.48
CA VAL A 7 3.77 -2.46 -22.94
C VAL A 7 2.36 -2.01 -22.55
N PRO A 8 1.29 -2.65 -23.08
CA PRO A 8 -0.07 -2.23 -22.79
C PRO A 8 -0.46 -2.65 -21.36
N LEU A 9 -0.70 -1.68 -20.48
CA LEU A 9 -1.44 -1.88 -19.25
C LEU A 9 -2.92 -2.07 -19.62
N ARG A 10 -3.32 -3.33 -19.81
CA ARG A 10 -4.68 -3.73 -20.10
C ARG A 10 -5.40 -3.99 -18.78
N GLY A 11 -6.35 -3.13 -18.43
CA GLY A 11 -7.40 -3.45 -17.45
C GLY A 11 -7.57 -2.44 -16.33
N CYS A 12 -8.06 -1.24 -16.64
CA CYS A 12 -8.69 -0.39 -15.64
C CYS A 12 -9.95 0.23 -16.28
N THR A 13 -11.08 -0.48 -16.17
CA THR A 13 -12.39 0.05 -16.58
C THR A 13 -12.94 0.85 -15.40
N ALA A 14 -13.01 2.17 -15.56
CA ALA A 14 -13.72 3.06 -14.65
C ALA A 14 -15.22 2.72 -14.67
N GLY A 15 -15.71 2.12 -13.58
CA GLY A 15 -17.13 1.93 -13.33
C GLY A 15 -17.65 3.03 -12.43
N THR A 16 -18.25 4.06 -13.02
CA THR A 16 -19.16 4.98 -12.32
C THR A 16 -20.47 4.24 -12.04
N LEU A 17 -20.90 4.18 -10.78
CA LEU A 17 -22.32 3.99 -10.48
C LEU A 17 -22.69 4.80 -9.22
N ALA A 18 -23.50 5.82 -9.44
CA ALA A 18 -24.26 6.51 -8.41
C ALA A 18 -25.58 5.75 -8.12
N ASP A 19 -26.19 6.12 -6.99
CA ASP A 19 -27.60 5.98 -6.61
C ASP A 19 -28.13 4.65 -6.02
N GLY A 20 -28.46 4.71 -4.72
CA GLY A 20 -29.86 4.53 -4.30
C GLY A 20 -30.31 3.21 -3.65
N LEU A 21 -30.80 3.34 -2.40
CA LEU A 21 -31.90 2.61 -1.75
C LEU A 21 -31.61 1.37 -0.85
N PRO A 22 -32.52 0.99 0.10
CA PRO A 22 -32.39 1.35 1.51
C PRO A 22 -32.40 0.17 2.51
N SER A 23 -32.14 0.54 3.77
CA SER A 23 -32.27 -0.20 5.04
C SER A 23 -33.17 -1.45 5.04
N LEU A 24 -32.56 -2.62 5.29
CA LEU A 24 -33.26 -3.75 5.90
C LEU A 24 -32.66 -4.05 7.28
N ARG A 25 -33.32 -3.49 8.30
CA ARG A 25 -33.11 -3.83 9.71
C ARG A 25 -33.42 -5.31 9.92
N ARG A 26 -32.44 -6.09 10.39
CA ARG A 26 -32.69 -7.31 11.17
C ARG A 26 -32.02 -7.15 12.53
N GLY A 27 -32.85 -7.06 13.56
CA GLY A 27 -32.49 -6.61 14.89
C GLY A 27 -31.71 -7.62 15.74
N ARG A 28 -30.73 -7.05 16.47
CA ARG A 28 -30.25 -7.29 17.85
C ARG A 28 -30.44 -8.68 18.50
N THR A 29 -29.34 -9.18 19.05
CA THR A 29 -29.07 -9.30 20.52
C THR A 29 -27.54 -9.28 20.73
N ALA A 30 -26.97 -8.16 21.18
CA ALA A 30 -26.56 -7.88 22.57
C ALA A 30 -25.22 -8.52 23.00
N ALA A 31 -24.12 -7.79 22.77
CA ALA A 31 -22.96 -7.73 23.65
C ALA A 31 -22.54 -6.26 23.77
N THR A 32 -22.36 -5.82 25.00
CA THR A 32 -22.39 -4.44 25.48
C THR A 32 -21.25 -3.58 24.92
N ALA A 33 -21.62 -2.43 24.36
CA ALA A 33 -20.72 -1.32 24.11
C ALA A 33 -20.29 -0.70 25.44
N ALA A 34 -19.01 -0.87 25.79
CA ALA A 34 -18.31 0.06 26.66
C ALA A 34 -17.40 0.87 25.73
N ALA A 35 -17.82 2.10 25.48
CA ALA A 35 -16.93 3.14 25.00
C ALA A 35 -15.86 3.36 26.08
N ALA A 36 -14.62 3.09 25.72
CA ALA A 36 -13.46 3.69 26.35
C ALA A 36 -12.76 4.52 25.27
N GLU A 37 -13.24 5.74 25.09
CA GLU A 37 -12.38 6.86 24.73
C GLU A 37 -11.35 7.00 25.85
N GLY A 38 -10.07 6.88 25.50
CA GLY A 38 -8.97 7.01 26.45
C GLY A 38 -7.81 6.05 26.21
N GLY A 39 -7.16 6.17 25.05
CA GLY A 39 -5.80 5.68 24.87
C GLY A 39 -5.06 6.75 24.09
N GLY A 40 -4.09 7.43 24.71
CA GLY A 40 -3.32 8.49 24.05
C GLY A 40 -2.91 8.02 22.66
N ALA A 41 -3.31 8.77 21.63
CA ALA A 41 -3.13 8.40 20.23
C ALA A 41 -1.63 8.28 19.96
N GLN A 42 -1.09 7.07 20.13
CA GLN A 42 0.19 6.68 19.59
C GLN A 42 -0.06 6.61 18.09
N ASN A 43 0.25 7.71 17.40
CA ASN A 43 0.18 7.78 15.96
C ASN A 43 1.14 6.69 15.44
N ASP A 44 0.61 5.66 14.77
CA ASP A 44 1.46 4.62 14.19
C ASP A 44 2.31 5.29 13.11
N PRO A 45 3.65 5.25 13.19
CA PRO A 45 4.50 5.99 12.28
C PRO A 45 4.31 5.52 10.83
N LEU A 46 4.28 6.47 9.89
CA LEU A 46 4.15 6.14 8.48
C LEU A 46 5.38 5.37 7.99
N ALA A 47 5.15 4.21 7.36
CA ALA A 47 6.20 3.33 6.85
C ALA A 47 5.88 2.77 5.46
N ILE A 48 6.91 2.64 4.63
CA ILE A 48 6.83 1.95 3.35
C ILE A 48 7.21 0.48 3.56
N TYR A 49 6.29 -0.42 3.22
CA TYR A 49 6.54 -1.85 3.20
C TYR A 49 6.99 -2.29 1.81
N VAL A 50 8.21 -2.82 1.73
CA VAL A 50 8.81 -3.33 0.50
C VAL A 50 8.76 -4.85 0.52
N VAL A 51 7.88 -5.43 -0.28
CA VAL A 51 7.73 -6.89 -0.38
C VAL A 51 8.52 -7.41 -1.59
N LEU A 52 9.46 -8.32 -1.34
CA LEU A 52 10.39 -8.84 -2.35
C LEU A 52 10.24 -10.35 -2.53
N ARG A 53 10.22 -10.79 -3.78
CA ARG A 53 10.25 -12.20 -4.17
C ARG A 53 11.64 -12.79 -3.95
N LYS A 54 11.73 -13.82 -3.11
CA LYS A 54 12.98 -14.53 -2.81
C LYS A 54 13.24 -15.73 -3.71
N ASP A 55 12.22 -16.18 -4.45
CA ASP A 55 12.26 -17.35 -5.33
C ASP A 55 13.04 -17.14 -6.63
N LEU A 56 13.31 -15.89 -7.01
CA LEU A 56 13.84 -15.52 -8.33
C LEU A 56 15.36 -15.71 -8.49
N GLY A 57 16.09 -16.07 -7.43
CA GLY A 57 17.54 -16.30 -7.49
C GLY A 57 18.37 -15.08 -7.89
N TRP A 58 17.86 -13.86 -7.69
CA TRP A 58 18.53 -12.63 -8.08
C TRP A 58 19.78 -12.34 -7.24
N PRO A 59 20.86 -11.79 -7.84
CA PRO A 59 21.98 -11.30 -7.07
C PRO A 59 21.54 -10.12 -6.20
N PHE A 60 22.17 -9.95 -5.03
CA PHE A 60 21.77 -8.97 -4.03
C PHE A 60 21.62 -7.55 -4.59
N GLY A 61 22.56 -7.11 -5.44
CA GLY A 61 22.49 -5.78 -6.08
C GLY A 61 21.27 -5.59 -6.98
N ALA A 62 20.84 -6.63 -7.70
CA ALA A 62 19.62 -6.56 -8.52
C ALA A 62 18.37 -6.45 -7.64
N LEU A 63 18.32 -7.19 -6.53
CA LEU A 63 17.21 -7.14 -5.58
C LEU A 63 17.09 -5.77 -4.90
N VAL A 64 18.22 -5.17 -4.52
CA VAL A 64 18.25 -3.79 -3.99
C VAL A 64 17.78 -2.79 -5.03
N ASN A 65 18.25 -2.88 -6.28
CA ASN A 65 17.85 -1.95 -7.33
C ASN A 65 16.34 -2.01 -7.59
N GLN A 66 15.75 -3.20 -7.54
CA GLN A 66 14.31 -3.41 -7.73
C GLN A 66 13.49 -2.83 -6.57
N ALA A 67 13.95 -3.00 -5.33
CA ALA A 67 13.36 -2.31 -4.17
C ALA A 67 13.37 -0.78 -4.35
N CYS A 68 14.49 -0.21 -4.82
CA CYS A 68 14.60 1.23 -5.10
C CYS A 68 13.66 1.70 -6.21
N HIS A 69 13.55 0.94 -7.30
CA HIS A 69 12.61 1.24 -8.39
C HIS A 69 11.16 1.23 -7.90
N ALA A 70 10.77 0.19 -7.13
CA ALA A 70 9.42 0.09 -6.58
C ALA A 70 9.08 1.24 -5.63
N CYS A 71 10.00 1.62 -4.72
CA CYS A 71 9.78 2.75 -3.81
C CYS A 71 9.61 4.07 -4.57
N THR A 72 10.45 4.33 -5.57
CA THR A 72 10.38 5.56 -6.36
C THR A 72 9.11 5.62 -7.20
N ALA A 73 8.70 4.51 -7.80
CA ALA A 73 7.46 4.42 -8.58
C ALA A 73 6.24 4.66 -7.69
N MET A 74 6.17 4.00 -6.53
CA MET A 74 5.07 4.17 -5.58
C MET A 74 4.95 5.63 -5.10
N LEU A 75 6.06 6.26 -4.70
CA LEU A 75 6.05 7.66 -4.29
C LEU A 75 5.65 8.61 -5.42
N TRP A 76 6.06 8.32 -6.67
CA TRP A 76 5.67 9.13 -7.81
C TRP A 76 4.18 9.03 -8.13
N GLU A 77 3.61 7.82 -8.02
CA GLU A 77 2.18 7.57 -8.19
C GLU A 77 1.36 8.24 -7.08
N ALA A 78 1.82 8.13 -5.83
CA ALA A 78 1.16 8.69 -4.65
C ALA A 78 1.55 10.17 -4.37
N ARG A 79 2.22 10.87 -5.28
CA ARG A 79 2.76 12.23 -5.03
C ARG A 79 1.71 13.29 -4.65
N GLU A 80 0.44 13.03 -4.96
CA GLU A 80 -0.71 13.91 -4.66
C GLU A 80 -1.49 13.45 -3.42
N ASP A 81 -1.09 12.32 -2.80
CA ASP A 81 -1.68 11.80 -1.56
C ASP A 81 -1.09 12.54 -0.35
N GLU A 82 -1.98 12.98 0.56
CA GLU A 82 -1.60 13.62 1.82
C GLU A 82 -0.71 12.71 2.68
N GLN A 83 -0.94 11.39 2.67
CA GLN A 83 -0.13 10.43 3.42
C GLN A 83 1.30 10.34 2.88
N ALA A 84 1.47 10.37 1.56
CA ALA A 84 2.79 10.38 0.95
C ALA A 84 3.52 11.71 1.21
N ALA A 85 2.80 12.83 1.19
CA ALA A 85 3.34 14.14 1.55
C ALA A 85 3.77 14.19 3.03
N LEU A 86 2.97 13.63 3.94
CA LEU A 86 3.29 13.51 5.37
C LEU A 86 4.50 12.59 5.60
N TYR A 87 4.56 11.43 4.95
CA TYR A 87 5.70 10.53 5.00
C TYR A 87 7.01 11.19 4.54
N MET A 88 6.94 12.04 3.52
CA MET A 88 8.08 12.80 2.99
C MET A 88 8.38 14.09 3.78
N SER A 89 7.54 14.45 4.75
CA SER A 89 7.71 15.65 5.56
C SER A 89 8.66 15.42 6.73
N GLU A 90 9.28 16.49 7.22
CA GLU A 90 10.12 16.44 8.43
C GLU A 90 9.32 16.10 9.70
N ALA A 91 7.99 16.20 9.67
CA ALA A 91 7.13 15.91 10.82
C ALA A 91 7.14 14.43 11.23
N GLU A 92 7.18 13.52 10.25
CA GLU A 92 7.30 12.08 10.48
C GLU A 92 8.77 11.63 10.57
N GLY A 93 9.70 12.43 10.04
CA GLY A 93 11.13 12.48 10.40
C GLY A 93 11.98 11.20 10.30
N GLN A 94 11.40 10.06 9.91
CA GLN A 94 12.05 8.75 10.01
C GLN A 94 12.01 7.94 8.71
N MET A 95 11.26 8.37 7.67
CA MET A 95 11.14 7.72 6.35
C MET A 95 11.36 6.20 6.40
N VAL A 96 10.58 5.52 7.25
CA VAL A 96 10.86 4.14 7.65
C VAL A 96 10.49 3.20 6.52
N LYS A 97 11.37 2.23 6.24
CA LYS A 97 11.15 1.17 5.26
C LYS A 97 11.29 -0.20 5.91
N TYR A 98 10.24 -1.01 5.82
CA TYR A 98 10.28 -2.41 6.25
C TYR A 98 10.37 -3.32 5.04
N THR A 99 11.37 -4.21 5.01
CA THR A 99 11.53 -5.15 3.90
C THR A 99 11.04 -6.53 4.32
N MET A 100 10.13 -7.10 3.53
CA MET A 100 9.55 -8.43 3.74
C MET A 100 9.86 -9.32 2.54
N GLY A 101 10.11 -10.61 2.80
CA GLY A 101 10.38 -11.59 1.75
C GLY A 101 9.21 -12.54 1.55
N VAL A 102 8.81 -12.78 0.31
CA VAL A 102 7.79 -13.76 -0.06
C VAL A 102 8.37 -14.86 -0.95
N GLU A 103 7.86 -16.08 -0.76
CA GLU A 103 8.24 -17.28 -1.52
C GLU A 103 7.29 -17.46 -2.71
N GLY A 104 7.47 -16.67 -3.75
CA GLY A 104 6.70 -16.78 -4.99
C GLY A 104 5.59 -15.74 -5.15
N GLU A 105 5.08 -15.69 -6.38
CA GLU A 105 4.11 -14.70 -6.86
C GLU A 105 2.75 -14.83 -6.17
N ALA A 106 2.27 -16.05 -5.97
CA ALA A 106 0.97 -16.29 -5.34
C ALA A 106 0.88 -15.75 -3.89
N LYS A 107 2.01 -15.64 -3.19
CA LYS A 107 2.07 -14.99 -1.87
C LYS A 107 2.13 -13.47 -2.01
N LEU A 108 2.85 -12.96 -3.01
CA LEU A 108 2.94 -11.52 -3.29
C LEU A 108 1.56 -10.92 -3.61
N THR A 109 0.76 -11.56 -4.46
CA THR A 109 -0.58 -11.08 -4.86
C THR A 109 -1.59 -11.09 -3.71
N LYS A 110 -1.32 -11.82 -2.62
CA LYS A 110 -2.21 -11.82 -1.44
C LYS A 110 -1.93 -10.65 -0.49
N VAL A 111 -0.75 -10.05 -0.60
CA VAL A 111 -0.29 -8.96 0.28
C VAL A 111 -0.23 -7.62 -0.43
N ALA A 112 -0.33 -7.61 -1.76
CA ALA A 112 -0.45 -6.42 -2.61
C ALA A 112 -1.92 -6.17 -2.93
#